data_AF-A0A919XHN0-F1
#
_entry.id   AF-A0A919XHN0-F1
#
_cell.length_a   1.000
_cell.length_b   1.000
_cell.length_c   1.000
_cell.angle_alpha   90.00
_cell.angle_beta   90.00
_cell.angle_gamma   90.00
#
_symmetry.space_group_name_H-M   'P 1'
#
loop_
_entity.id
_entity.type
_entity.pdbx_description
1 polymer ?
#
loop_
_entity_poly.entity_id
_entity_poly.type
_entity_poly.pdbx_seq_one_letter_code
_entity_poly.pdbx_strand_id
1 'polypeptide(L)'
;MKKRTLIYQLLIGACLLGGCSGSSGPGVEVTFTPNEAIAKAVRESRRTDFPGKAGEIAGIIKGGGPSPGIRVPGSFISSAEKLDDSAYLVTLTEKWSAKDFRTEGAAPDGDLSYSWQYEVSPSEVKLVQEGGDFPPQHVE
;
A
#
# COMPACT_ATOMS: atom_id res chain seq x y z
N MET A 1 -71.46 -44.97 -10.76
CA MET A 1 -70.48 -45.70 -11.59
C MET A 1 -69.18 -45.77 -10.79
N LYS A 2 -68.79 -46.92 -10.20
CA LYS A 2 -67.71 -47.84 -10.67
C LYS A 2 -66.42 -47.04 -10.99
N LYS A 3 -65.28 -47.13 -10.28
CA LYS A 3 -64.38 -48.27 -10.03
C LYS A 3 -63.23 -47.81 -9.08
N ARG A 4 -62.89 -48.59 -8.05
CA ARG A 4 -61.70 -49.47 -7.89
C ARG A 4 -60.36 -48.79 -7.56
N THR A 5 -59.86 -49.17 -6.39
CA THR A 5 -58.49 -49.27 -5.88
C THR A 5 -57.40 -49.52 -6.93
N LEU A 6 -56.24 -48.88 -6.78
CA LEU A 6 -54.95 -49.46 -7.18
C LEU A 6 -53.81 -48.95 -6.28
N ILE A 7 -53.15 -49.94 -5.69
CA ILE A 7 -51.93 -49.91 -4.89
C ILE A 7 -50.75 -49.66 -5.84
N TYR A 8 -49.82 -48.78 -5.46
CA TYR A 8 -48.42 -48.90 -5.88
C TYR A 8 -47.51 -48.53 -4.72
N GLN A 9 -47.01 -49.57 -4.03
CA GLN A 9 -45.73 -49.49 -3.35
C GLN A 9 -44.65 -49.43 -4.43
N LEU A 10 -43.78 -48.42 -4.38
CA LEU A 10 -42.49 -48.46 -5.05
C LEU A 10 -41.42 -48.26 -3.99
N LEU A 11 -40.80 -49.38 -3.60
CA LEU A 11 -39.50 -49.41 -2.94
C LEU A 11 -38.46 -48.80 -3.90
N ILE A 12 -37.74 -47.78 -3.44
CA ILE A 12 -36.46 -47.40 -4.03
C ILE A 12 -35.39 -47.68 -2.98
N GLY A 13 -34.65 -48.75 -3.23
CA GLY A 13 -33.46 -49.12 -2.48
C GLY A 13 -32.21 -48.38 -3.00
N ALA A 14 -31.29 -48.18 -2.05
CA ALA A 14 -29.83 -48.15 -2.15
C ALA A 14 -29.15 -47.21 -3.16
N CYS A 15 -28.30 -46.32 -2.63
CA CYS A 15 -26.95 -46.12 -3.16
C CYS A 15 -25.97 -45.83 -2.02
N LEU A 16 -24.89 -46.61 -2.02
CA LEU A 16 -23.66 -46.48 -1.24
C LEU A 16 -22.83 -45.29 -1.75
N LEU A 17 -21.66 -45.07 -1.11
CA LEU A 17 -20.57 -44.13 -1.44
C LEU A 17 -20.74 -42.78 -0.71
N GLY A 18 -19.84 -42.28 0.12
CA GLY A 18 -18.39 -42.44 0.18
C GLY A 18 -17.76 -41.06 0.01
N GLY A 19 -16.82 -40.70 0.87
CA GLY A 19 -15.80 -39.69 0.52
C GLY A 19 -15.84 -38.35 1.25
N CYS A 20 -14.68 -38.04 1.83
CA CYS A 20 -14.16 -36.72 2.16
C CYS A 20 -14.79 -36.00 3.36
N SER A 21 -14.40 -36.42 4.56
CA SER A 21 -14.14 -35.46 5.64
C SER A 21 -12.98 -34.56 5.21
N GLY A 22 -13.28 -33.56 4.38
CA GLY A 22 -12.42 -32.43 4.13
C GLY A 22 -12.29 -31.66 5.44
N SER A 23 -11.24 -31.96 6.20
CA SER A 23 -10.75 -31.09 7.24
C SER A 23 -10.32 -29.78 6.56
N SER A 24 -11.26 -28.85 6.42
CA SER A 24 -10.95 -27.44 6.24
C SER A 24 -10.15 -27.02 7.46
N GLY A 25 -8.83 -27.17 7.39
CA GLY A 25 -7.93 -26.49 8.31
C GLY A 25 -8.27 -24.99 8.27
N PRO A 26 -8.13 -24.27 9.39
CA PRO A 26 -8.42 -22.85 9.42
C PRO A 26 -7.58 -22.19 8.33
N GLY A 27 -8.27 -21.70 7.29
CA GLY A 27 -7.63 -20.90 6.26
C GLY A 27 -6.95 -19.76 6.98
N VAL A 28 -5.62 -19.69 6.88
CA VAL A 28 -4.88 -18.51 7.29
C VAL A 28 -5.39 -17.40 6.38
N GLU A 29 -6.35 -16.62 6.88
CA GLU A 29 -6.73 -15.36 6.26
C GLU A 29 -5.46 -14.52 6.23
N VAL A 30 -4.83 -14.42 5.06
CA VAL A 30 -3.66 -13.56 4.86
C VAL A 30 -4.17 -12.13 5.01
N THR A 31 -4.14 -11.64 6.24
CA THR A 31 -4.60 -10.30 6.58
C THR A 31 -3.58 -9.34 6.01
N PHE A 32 -3.94 -8.61 4.96
CA PHE A 32 -3.08 -7.57 4.41
C PHE A 32 -3.00 -6.41 5.38
N THR A 33 -1.83 -6.20 5.97
CA THR A 33 -1.61 -5.22 7.04
C THR A 33 -1.11 -3.87 6.49
N PRO A 34 -1.25 -2.76 7.24
CA PRO A 34 -0.73 -1.46 6.82
C PRO A 34 0.79 -1.46 6.60
N ASN A 35 1.55 -2.22 7.40
CA ASN A 35 3.01 -2.30 7.21
C ASN A 35 3.38 -3.09 5.96
N GLU A 36 2.62 -4.12 5.60
CA GLU A 36 2.82 -4.83 4.33
C GLU A 36 2.47 -3.94 3.14
N ALA A 37 1.41 -3.12 3.24
CA ALA A 37 1.08 -2.12 2.23
C ALA A 37 2.21 -1.10 2.05
N ILE A 38 2.77 -0.56 3.14
CA ILE A 38 3.91 0.36 3.09
C ILE A 38 5.14 -0.33 2.46
N ALA A 39 5.52 -1.52 2.94
CA ALA A 39 6.65 -2.26 2.39
C ALA A 39 6.50 -2.56 0.90
N LYS A 40 5.27 -2.88 0.45
CA LYS A 40 4.94 -3.11 -0.95
C LYS A 40 5.09 -1.82 -1.76
N ALA A 41 4.53 -0.70 -1.29
CA ALA A 41 4.65 0.61 -1.94
C ALA A 41 6.12 1.02 -2.11
N VAL A 42 6.91 0.98 -1.03
CA VAL A 42 8.34 1.33 -1.02
C VAL A 42 9.13 0.50 -2.05
N ARG A 43 8.91 -0.82 -2.07
CA ARG A 43 9.62 -1.73 -2.97
C ARG A 43 9.22 -1.54 -4.43
N GLU A 44 7.92 -1.48 -4.74
CA GLU A 44 7.43 -1.47 -6.12
C GLU A 44 7.57 -0.09 -6.79
N SER A 45 7.48 0.99 -6.01
CA SER A 45 7.78 2.36 -6.47
C SER A 45 9.28 2.71 -6.45
N ARG A 46 10.14 1.79 -5.98
CA ARG A 46 11.60 1.97 -5.84
C ARG A 46 11.99 3.13 -4.92
N ARG A 47 11.17 3.45 -3.93
CA ARG A 47 11.39 4.53 -2.94
C ARG A 47 12.16 4.02 -1.71
N THR A 48 13.32 3.39 -1.92
CA THR A 48 14.06 2.66 -0.87
C THR A 48 14.60 3.51 0.27
N ASP A 49 14.59 4.84 0.13
CA ASP A 49 14.97 5.78 1.19
C ASP A 49 13.87 5.92 2.27
N PHE A 50 12.67 5.37 2.04
CA PHE A 50 11.55 5.40 2.99
C PHE A 50 11.51 4.19 3.93
N PRO A 51 10.98 4.35 5.16
CA PRO A 51 10.79 3.23 6.06
C PRO A 51 9.73 2.26 5.51
N GLY A 52 10.02 0.96 5.54
CA GLY A 52 9.09 -0.10 5.11
C GLY A 52 7.93 -0.38 6.08
N LYS A 53 7.71 0.49 7.06
CA LYS A 53 6.63 0.46 8.05
C LYS A 53 6.25 1.89 8.40
N ALA A 54 5.11 2.08 9.07
CA ALA A 54 4.71 3.40 9.52
C ALA A 54 5.78 4.02 10.42
N GLY A 55 6.13 5.29 10.16
CA GLY A 55 7.13 6.01 10.93
C GLY A 55 7.96 6.98 10.08
N GLU A 56 8.99 7.53 10.71
CA GLU A 56 9.87 8.55 10.16
C GLU A 56 11.32 8.15 10.39
N ILE A 57 12.17 8.38 9.38
CA ILE A 57 13.62 8.24 9.48
C ILE A 57 14.32 9.47 8.90
N ALA A 58 15.46 9.85 9.48
CA ALA A 58 16.32 10.88 8.92
C ALA A 58 17.11 10.34 7.71
N GLY A 59 17.42 11.21 6.75
CA GLY A 59 18.26 10.86 5.62
C GLY A 59 18.70 12.08 4.80
N ILE A 60 19.18 11.83 3.58
CA ILE A 60 19.65 12.87 2.67
C ILE A 60 18.73 12.96 1.47
N ILE A 61 18.10 14.11 1.29
CA ILE A 61 17.31 14.43 0.11
C ILE A 61 18.25 14.91 -0.98
N LYS A 62 18.14 14.27 -2.13
CA LYS A 62 18.94 14.58 -3.32
C LYS A 62 18.16 15.61 -4.13
N GLY A 63 18.69 16.82 -4.21
CA GLY A 63 18.20 17.86 -5.11
C GLY A 63 18.79 17.72 -6.52
N GLY A 64 18.30 18.57 -7.42
CA GLY A 64 18.82 18.71 -8.78
C GLY A 64 20.20 19.39 -8.85
N GLY A 65 20.63 19.70 -10.08
CA GLY A 65 21.88 20.40 -10.37
C GLY A 65 23.01 19.50 -10.92
N PRO A 66 24.13 20.11 -11.36
CA PRO A 66 25.27 19.36 -11.91
C PRO A 66 25.88 18.43 -10.86
N SER A 67 26.40 17.28 -11.31
CA SER A 67 27.03 16.27 -10.43
C SER A 67 28.05 16.91 -9.47
N PRO A 68 27.97 16.65 -8.15
CA PRO A 68 27.18 15.61 -7.47
C PRO A 68 25.74 15.98 -7.05
N GLY A 69 25.23 17.14 -7.47
CA GLY A 69 23.89 17.67 -7.15
C GLY A 69 23.79 18.28 -5.75
N ILE A 70 22.68 18.98 -5.47
CA ILE A 70 22.38 19.48 -4.12
C ILE A 70 22.01 18.30 -3.21
N ARG A 71 22.46 18.33 -1.95
CA ARG A 71 22.15 17.31 -0.95
C ARG A 71 21.83 17.99 0.36
N VAL A 72 20.63 17.75 0.89
CA VAL A 72 20.20 18.36 2.15
C VAL A 72 19.79 17.30 3.17
N PRO A 73 20.02 17.54 4.46
CA PRO A 73 19.38 16.76 5.51
C PRO A 73 17.86 16.87 5.41
N GLY A 74 17.18 15.76 5.67
CA GLY A 74 15.73 15.73 5.73
C GLY A 74 15.20 14.47 6.39
N SER A 75 13.90 14.24 6.26
CA SER A 75 13.19 13.10 6.81
C SER A 75 12.34 12.40 5.75
N PHE A 76 12.27 11.09 5.83
CA PHE A 76 11.41 10.23 5.01
C PHE A 76 10.34 9.61 5.92
N ILE A 77 9.08 9.90 5.62
CA ILE A 77 7.93 9.51 6.43
C ILE A 77 7.06 8.55 5.62
N SER A 78 6.68 7.43 6.22
CA SER A 78 5.70 6.49 5.66
C SER A 78 4.48 6.40 6.57
N SER A 79 3.30 6.40 5.97
CA SER A 79 2.04 6.16 6.67
C SER A 79 1.07 5.37 5.78
N ALA A 80 0.07 4.73 6.40
CA ALA A 80 -0.96 4.00 5.70
C ALA A 80 -2.31 4.21 6.38
N GLU A 81 -3.33 4.55 5.60
CA GLU A 81 -4.73 4.64 6.02
C GLU A 81 -5.53 3.53 5.34
N LYS A 82 -6.43 2.88 6.06
CA LYS A 82 -7.25 1.79 5.50
C LYS A 82 -8.34 2.38 4.59
N LEU A 83 -8.42 1.93 3.33
CA LEU A 83 -9.47 2.31 2.38
C LEU A 83 -10.63 1.31 2.40
N ASP A 84 -10.30 0.02 2.35
CA ASP A 84 -11.23 -1.11 2.44
C ASP A 84 -10.58 -2.30 3.15
N ASP A 85 -11.22 -3.47 3.18
CA ASP A 85 -10.72 -4.66 3.88
C ASP A 85 -9.39 -5.22 3.36
N SER A 86 -9.02 -4.85 2.14
CA SER A 86 -7.83 -5.33 1.43
C SER A 86 -6.96 -4.22 0.85
N ALA A 87 -7.31 -2.95 1.03
CA ALA A 87 -6.61 -1.83 0.43
C ALA A 87 -6.26 -0.73 1.44
N TYR A 88 -5.11 -0.10 1.21
CA TYR A 88 -4.62 1.02 1.99
C TYR A 88 -4.20 2.17 1.07
N LEU A 89 -4.45 3.39 1.54
CA LEU A 89 -3.82 4.59 1.01
C LEU A 89 -2.47 4.78 1.72
N VAL A 90 -1.38 4.46 1.04
CA VAL A 90 -0.02 4.65 1.55
C VAL A 90 0.47 6.04 1.15
N THR A 91 0.89 6.83 2.12
CA THR A 91 1.52 8.14 1.88
C THR A 91 3.00 8.08 2.25
N LEU A 92 3.84 8.41 1.28
CA LEU A 92 5.29 8.57 1.43
C LEU A 92 5.61 10.07 1.32
N THR A 93 6.15 10.69 2.36
CA THR A 93 6.51 12.12 2.40
C THR A 93 8.00 12.35 2.66
N GLU A 94 8.66 13.08 1.78
CA GLU A 94 9.94 13.73 2.05
C GLU A 94 9.69 15.08 2.74
N LYS A 95 10.47 15.42 3.77
CA LYS A 95 10.51 16.77 4.35
C LYS A 95 11.92 17.29 4.50
N TRP A 96 12.10 18.59 4.29
CA TRP A 96 13.37 19.28 4.43
C TRP A 96 13.20 20.73 4.83
N SER A 97 14.27 21.35 5.31
CA SER A 97 14.28 22.77 5.62
C SER A 97 14.50 23.60 4.35
N ALA A 98 13.69 24.64 4.17
CA ALA A 98 13.88 25.63 3.10
C ALA A 98 15.24 26.34 3.15
N LYS A 99 15.88 26.37 4.33
CA LYS A 99 17.19 27.01 4.54
C LYS A 99 18.31 26.26 3.84
N ASP A 100 18.18 24.95 3.67
CA ASP A 100 19.27 24.11 3.16
C ASP A 100 19.44 24.21 1.64
N PHE A 101 18.53 24.92 0.96
CA PHE A 101 18.51 25.08 -0.50
C PHE A 101 18.80 26.49 -1.01
N ARG A 102 19.10 27.48 -0.15
CA ARG A 102 19.24 28.89 -0.57
C ARG A 102 20.69 29.39 -0.45
N THR A 103 21.20 29.98 -1.53
CA THR A 103 22.43 30.79 -1.56
C THR A 103 22.22 32.16 -0.92
N GLU A 104 23.31 32.79 -0.47
CA GLU A 104 23.37 33.94 0.45
C GLU A 104 22.32 35.06 0.20
N GLY A 105 21.62 35.46 1.27
CA GLY A 105 20.81 36.70 1.30
C GLY A 105 19.31 36.56 1.58
N ALA A 106 18.78 35.35 1.83
CA ALA A 106 17.33 35.13 1.96
C ALA A 106 16.90 34.47 3.29
N ALA A 107 15.86 35.01 3.92
CA ALA A 107 15.00 34.31 4.89
C ALA A 107 13.67 33.92 4.19
N PRO A 108 12.93 32.85 4.55
CA PRO A 108 12.66 32.43 5.92
C PRO A 108 12.81 30.92 6.23
N ASP A 109 12.87 30.66 7.52
CA ASP A 109 12.57 29.40 8.20
C ASP A 109 11.26 28.78 7.67
N GLY A 110 11.29 27.49 7.34
CA GLY A 110 10.11 26.76 6.91
C GLY A 110 10.45 25.32 6.54
N ASP A 111 9.50 24.43 6.79
CA ASP A 111 9.57 23.03 6.36
C ASP A 111 8.89 22.91 4.99
N LEU A 112 9.63 22.37 4.03
CA LEU A 112 9.14 21.99 2.71
C LEU A 112 8.89 20.49 2.68
N SER A 113 7.97 20.05 1.83
CA SER A 113 7.67 18.63 1.70
C SER A 113 7.15 18.23 0.33
N TYR A 114 7.45 17.00 -0.10
CA TYR A 114 6.86 16.38 -1.27
C TYR A 114 6.30 15.02 -0.90
N SER A 115 5.10 14.71 -1.36
CA SER A 115 4.42 13.46 -1.02
C SER A 115 3.96 12.69 -2.24
N TRP A 116 3.97 11.36 -2.11
CA TRP A 116 3.35 10.41 -3.02
C TRP A 116 2.29 9.62 -2.27
N GLN A 117 1.11 9.50 -2.87
CA GLN A 117 0.01 8.70 -2.36
C GLN A 117 -0.26 7.54 -3.31
N TYR A 118 -0.29 6.34 -2.74
CA TYR A 118 -0.52 5.10 -3.47
C TYR A 118 -1.73 4.39 -2.89
N GLU A 119 -2.63 3.94 -3.75
CA GLU A 119 -3.58 2.89 -3.41
C GLU A 119 -2.85 1.56 -3.53
N VAL A 120 -2.86 0.79 -2.45
CA VAL A 120 -2.10 -0.46 -2.34
C VAL A 120 -3.00 -1.58 -1.87
N SER A 121 -3.03 -2.65 -2.66
CA SER A 121 -3.69 -3.92 -2.36
C SER A 121 -2.68 -5.07 -2.45
N PRO A 122 -3.06 -6.33 -2.13
CA PRO A 122 -2.18 -7.47 -2.34
C PRO A 122 -1.68 -7.59 -3.79
N SER A 123 -2.52 -7.24 -4.77
CA SER A 123 -2.23 -7.42 -6.20
C SER A 123 -1.55 -6.23 -6.85
N GLU A 124 -1.73 -5.00 -6.36
CA GLU A 124 -1.36 -3.80 -7.09
C GLU A 124 -0.85 -2.67 -6.18
N VAL A 125 0.04 -1.84 -6.73
CA VAL A 125 0.39 -0.51 -6.22
C VAL A 125 0.08 0.50 -7.32
N LYS A 126 -0.85 1.41 -7.06
CA LYS A 126 -1.27 2.44 -8.01
C LYS A 126 -1.02 3.82 -7.45
N LEU A 127 -0.26 4.65 -8.16
CA LEU A 127 -0.11 6.06 -7.82
C LEU A 127 -1.46 6.77 -8.01
N VAL A 128 -1.93 7.42 -6.95
CA VAL A 128 -3.19 8.20 -6.93
C VAL A 128 -2.89 9.67 -7.09
N GLN A 129 -1.92 10.16 -6.33
CA GLN A 129 -1.58 11.57 -6.28
C GLN A 129 -0.10 11.73 -5.93
N GLU A 130 0.52 12.78 -6.45
CA GLU A 130 1.77 13.30 -5.92
C GLU A 130 1.75 14.83 -5.91
N GLY A 131 2.55 15.42 -5.04
CA GLY A 131 2.70 16.88 -5.00
C GLY A 131 3.24 17.39 -3.68
N GLY A 132 3.42 18.71 -3.64
CA GLY A 132 4.05 19.44 -2.56
C GLY A 132 5.05 20.45 -3.11
N ASP A 133 6.04 20.81 -2.31
CA ASP A 133 7.17 21.61 -2.70
C ASP A 133 8.10 20.77 -3.57
N PHE A 134 8.47 21.28 -4.74
CA PHE A 134 9.40 20.53 -5.58
C PHE A 134 10.77 20.44 -4.91
N PRO A 135 11.35 19.24 -4.76
CA PRO A 135 12.79 19.11 -4.67
C PRO A 135 13.38 19.78 -5.92
N PRO A 136 14.58 20.39 -5.89
CA PRO A 136 15.13 21.18 -7.00
C PRO A 136 15.34 20.43 -8.34
N GLN A 137 14.90 19.19 -8.47
CA GLN A 137 14.91 18.39 -9.69
C GLN A 137 13.90 18.87 -10.76
N HIS A 138 13.01 19.81 -10.44
CA HIS A 138 11.97 20.32 -11.36
C HIS A 138 12.07 21.81 -11.70
N VAL A 139 13.17 22.48 -11.34
CA VAL A 139 13.45 23.85 -11.78
C VAL A 139 14.42 23.76 -12.95
N GLU A 140 13.89 23.62 -14.17
CA GLU A 140 14.61 23.97 -15.40
C GLU A 140 14.51 25.48 -15.67
#